data_AF-A0A8S9QE34-F1
#
_entry.id   AF-A0A8S9QE34-F1
#
_cell.length_a   1.000
_cell.length_b   1.000
_cell.length_c   1.000
_cell.angle_alpha   90.00
_cell.angle_beta   90.00
_cell.angle_gamma   90.00
#
_symmetry.space_group_name_H-M   'P 1'
#
loop_
_entity.id
_entity.type
_entity.pdbx_description
1 polymer ?
#
loop_
_entity_poly.entity_id
_entity_poly.type
_entity_poly.pdbx_seq_one_letter_code
_entity_poly.pdbx_strand_id
1 'polypeptide(L)'
;MTSLFFLVFLFSSLLTPNVDASPIYIEALSKSLLFFHGQRSGPLPTDQQFSWRASSGLSDGSSANVDLVGGYYTEGDNVKHNFPMAFTTTMLSWSTLEYGEQMGLELQNARVNIRWATDYLLKCATATPGKLYVGVGDPNADHKCWERPEDMDTPRTVYSVSPSNPGSDVAAETAAALAAASMVFREVDSQYSLLLLATAKNVMQFAIQYRGSYSDSLSSVCPFYCSYSGYKDELMWGAAWLLKATDDSNYKNFIQSLGGGDQTDIFNWDNNYAGAYVLLSQLALVNSDNTFDQYKLEAESFICKILPNTPSSSTSYTPGGLMYNYNLPQSNLQHVTAITLLLTTYAKYMKATQHTFNCGNSVNIVPDNLISLSKQQVDYILGENQAKMSNPGIGDGTEVIVPFGPI
;
A
#
# COMPACT_ATOMS: atom_id res chain seq x y z
N MET A 1 48.67 42.38 38.11
CA MET A 1 47.95 41.62 39.15
C MET A 1 46.58 41.27 38.58
N THR A 2 46.49 40.25 37.72
CA THR A 2 46.12 38.85 38.05
C THR A 2 44.82 38.73 38.83
N SER A 3 43.76 38.32 38.14
CA SER A 3 42.87 37.28 38.67
C SER A 3 42.22 36.52 37.51
N LEU A 4 42.74 35.32 37.25
CA LEU A 4 42.12 34.29 36.42
C LEU A 4 40.98 33.67 37.25
N PHE A 5 39.75 33.71 36.75
CA PHE A 5 38.70 32.79 37.20
C PHE A 5 38.64 31.61 36.22
N PHE A 6 39.13 30.46 36.67
CA PHE A 6 38.91 29.16 36.04
C PHE A 6 37.46 28.73 36.33
N LEU A 7 36.65 28.56 35.29
CA LEU A 7 35.43 27.75 35.36
C LEU A 7 35.74 26.40 34.71
N VAL A 8 35.85 25.37 35.55
CA VAL A 8 35.99 23.98 35.14
C VAL A 8 34.62 23.49 34.66
N PHE A 9 34.44 23.34 33.35
CA PHE A 9 33.31 22.61 32.80
C PHE A 9 33.57 21.09 32.95
N LEU A 10 32.92 20.48 33.93
CA LEU A 10 32.76 19.03 34.00
C LEU A 10 31.82 18.59 32.88
N PHE A 11 32.38 18.23 31.72
CA PHE A 11 31.68 17.41 30.75
C PHE A 11 31.58 15.99 31.32
N SER A 12 30.43 15.69 31.93
CA SER A 12 30.01 14.30 32.16
C SER A 12 29.69 13.71 30.78
N SER A 13 30.64 12.93 30.26
CA SER A 13 30.41 12.03 29.13
C SER A 13 29.44 10.95 29.60
N LEU A 14 28.15 11.19 29.40
CA LEU A 14 27.15 10.13 29.36
C LEU A 14 27.50 9.23 28.19
N LEU A 15 28.27 8.18 28.47
CA LEU A 15 28.40 7.00 27.63
C LEU A 15 27.00 6.37 27.53
N THR A 16 26.23 6.78 26.52
CA THR A 16 25.10 5.97 26.08
C THR A 16 25.69 4.69 25.51
N PRO A 17 25.28 3.50 25.99
CA PRO A 17 25.70 2.27 25.36
C PRO A 17 25.23 2.33 23.91
N ASN A 18 26.16 2.17 22.97
CA ASN A 18 25.83 1.90 21.58
C ASN A 18 25.07 0.56 21.58
N VAL A 19 23.74 0.61 21.62
CA VAL A 19 22.91 -0.52 21.25
C VAL A 19 23.14 -0.72 19.76
N ASP A 20 23.85 -1.79 19.43
CA ASP A 20 24.04 -2.26 18.06
C ASP A 20 22.66 -2.68 17.56
N ALA A 21 22.01 -1.81 16.78
CA ALA A 21 20.61 -1.92 16.41
C ALA A 21 20.45 -2.90 15.23
N SER A 22 20.90 -4.14 15.36
CA SER A 22 20.61 -5.16 14.34
C SER A 22 19.09 -5.35 14.26
N PRO A 23 18.42 -4.97 13.16
CA PRO A 23 16.98 -5.00 13.09
C PRO A 23 16.48 -6.44 13.00
N ILE A 24 15.60 -6.85 13.91
CA ILE A 24 14.90 -8.14 13.84
C ILE A 24 13.69 -7.97 12.91
N TYR A 25 13.87 -8.19 11.61
CA TYR A 25 12.81 -8.00 10.59
C TYR A 25 11.52 -8.78 10.89
N ILE A 26 11.63 -9.97 11.49
CA ILE A 26 10.45 -10.78 11.84
C ILE A 26 9.60 -10.12 12.95
N GLU A 27 10.23 -9.41 13.89
CA GLU A 27 9.52 -8.66 14.92
C GLU A 27 8.82 -7.44 14.31
N ALA A 28 9.51 -6.73 13.42
CA ALA A 28 8.93 -5.61 12.69
C ALA A 28 7.73 -6.04 11.83
N LEU A 29 7.83 -7.18 11.13
CA LEU A 29 6.72 -7.77 10.37
C LEU A 29 5.54 -8.11 11.30
N SER A 30 5.81 -8.79 12.42
CA SER A 30 4.77 -9.19 13.37
C SER A 30 4.02 -7.97 13.93
N LYS A 31 4.74 -6.92 14.32
CA LYS A 31 4.15 -5.66 14.79
C LYS A 31 3.38 -4.93 13.69
N SER A 32 3.89 -4.94 12.47
CA SER A 32 3.21 -4.34 11.32
C SER A 32 1.89 -5.04 10.97
N LEU A 33 1.84 -6.37 11.08
CA LEU A 33 0.58 -7.11 10.93
C LEU A 33 -0.36 -6.90 12.12
N LEU A 34 0.19 -6.78 13.33
CA LEU A 34 -0.58 -6.48 14.52
C LEU A 34 -1.23 -5.08 14.46
N PHE A 35 -0.59 -4.10 13.82
CA PHE A 35 -1.16 -2.75 13.62
C PHE A 35 -2.58 -2.80 13.00
N PHE A 36 -2.81 -3.67 12.02
CA PHE A 36 -4.14 -3.84 11.43
C PHE A 36 -5.21 -4.25 12.44
N HIS A 37 -4.87 -5.02 13.48
CA HIS A 37 -5.81 -5.35 14.56
C HIS A 37 -6.29 -4.09 15.30
N GLY A 38 -5.39 -3.10 15.44
CA GLY A 38 -5.66 -1.80 16.03
C GLY A 38 -6.56 -0.91 15.17
N GLN A 39 -6.70 -1.19 13.88
CA GLN A 39 -7.50 -0.42 12.93
C GLN A 39 -8.88 -1.02 12.63
N ARG A 40 -9.19 -2.24 13.11
CA ARG A 40 -10.45 -2.92 12.78
C ARG A 40 -11.67 -2.11 13.21
N SER A 41 -12.65 -1.94 12.32
CA SER A 41 -14.01 -1.48 12.63
C SER A 41 -14.97 -2.68 12.60
N GLY A 42 -16.11 -2.59 13.30
CA GLY A 42 -17.09 -3.66 13.38
C GLY A 42 -16.97 -4.52 14.64
N PRO A 43 -17.67 -5.67 14.69
CA PRO A 43 -17.59 -6.60 15.82
C PRO A 43 -16.21 -7.26 15.86
N LEU A 44 -15.42 -6.99 16.90
CA LEU A 44 -14.08 -7.57 17.02
C LEU A 44 -14.17 -9.05 17.43
N PRO A 45 -13.28 -9.91 16.90
CA PRO A 45 -13.30 -11.33 17.23
C PRO A 45 -12.79 -11.57 18.67
N THR A 46 -13.15 -12.70 19.26
CA THR A 46 -12.81 -13.03 20.65
C THR A 46 -11.31 -13.23 20.89
N ASP A 47 -10.55 -13.49 19.82
CA ASP A 47 -9.09 -13.63 19.82
C ASP A 47 -8.36 -12.32 19.48
N GLN A 48 -9.06 -11.17 19.56
CA GLN A 48 -8.44 -9.86 19.39
C GLN A 48 -7.28 -9.66 20.38
N GLN A 49 -6.12 -9.26 19.85
CA GLN A 49 -4.88 -9.17 20.63
C GLN A 49 -4.80 -7.90 21.49
N PHE A 50 -5.48 -6.82 21.10
CA PHE A 50 -5.49 -5.57 21.85
C PHE A 50 -6.66 -5.47 22.82
N SER A 51 -6.36 -5.42 24.12
CA SER A 51 -7.36 -5.26 25.19
C SER A 51 -7.98 -3.86 25.25
N TRP A 52 -7.37 -2.88 24.59
CA TRP A 52 -7.84 -1.49 24.55
C TRP A 52 -8.75 -1.18 23.36
N ARG A 53 -8.94 -2.14 22.44
CA ARG A 53 -9.89 -2.07 21.33
C ARG A 53 -11.14 -2.88 21.65
N ALA A 54 -12.30 -2.37 21.28
CA ALA A 54 -13.57 -3.09 21.34
C ALA A 54 -14.41 -2.88 20.06
N SER A 55 -15.57 -3.52 20.01
CA SER A 55 -16.46 -3.46 18.86
C SER A 55 -16.98 -2.04 18.64
N SER A 56 -16.92 -1.55 17.40
CA SER A 56 -17.30 -0.20 17.01
C SER A 56 -17.98 -0.19 15.64
N GLY A 57 -18.65 0.90 15.26
CA GLY A 57 -19.19 1.06 13.90
C GLY A 57 -20.29 0.07 13.54
N LEU A 58 -21.01 -0.42 14.56
CA LEU A 58 -21.96 -1.53 14.43
C LEU A 58 -23.23 -1.19 13.65
N SER A 59 -23.45 0.08 13.34
CA SER A 59 -24.57 0.57 12.53
C SER A 59 -24.16 1.08 11.15
N ASP A 60 -22.88 0.94 10.76
CA ASP A 60 -22.38 1.39 9.47
C ASP A 60 -23.21 0.80 8.32
N GLY A 61 -23.72 1.67 7.45
CA GLY A 61 -24.59 1.29 6.32
C GLY A 61 -26.10 1.44 6.57
N SER A 62 -26.54 1.60 7.82
CA SER A 62 -27.96 1.66 8.17
C SER A 62 -28.72 2.78 7.47
N SER A 63 -28.09 3.94 7.27
CA SER A 63 -28.68 5.10 6.56
C SER A 63 -28.96 4.82 5.08
N ALA A 64 -28.29 3.82 4.49
CA ALA A 64 -28.48 3.37 3.13
C ALA A 64 -29.17 1.99 3.05
N ASN A 65 -29.71 1.48 4.17
CA ASN A 65 -30.37 0.18 4.28
C ASN A 65 -29.50 -0.99 3.78
N VAL A 66 -28.21 -0.98 4.13
CA VAL A 66 -27.23 -2.02 3.80
C VAL A 66 -26.34 -2.32 5.02
N ASP A 67 -25.70 -3.49 5.05
CA ASP A 67 -24.66 -3.80 6.03
C ASP A 67 -23.30 -3.39 5.47
N LEU A 68 -22.70 -2.35 6.06
CA LEU A 68 -21.33 -1.91 5.77
C LEU A 68 -20.45 -2.01 7.02
N VAL A 69 -20.82 -2.82 8.00
CA VAL A 69 -20.03 -3.06 9.22
C VAL A 69 -18.79 -3.89 8.88
N GLY A 70 -17.64 -3.55 9.49
CA GLY A 70 -16.35 -4.18 9.22
C GLY A 70 -15.32 -3.22 8.63
N GLY A 71 -14.24 -3.77 8.09
CA GLY A 71 -13.18 -3.00 7.42
C GLY A 71 -12.22 -2.33 8.41
N TYR A 72 -11.40 -1.41 7.89
CA TYR A 72 -10.40 -0.69 8.66
C TYR A 72 -10.70 0.80 8.75
N TYR A 73 -10.46 1.41 9.90
CA TYR A 73 -10.29 2.86 9.98
C TYR A 73 -8.99 3.27 9.29
N THR A 74 -9.00 4.44 8.67
CA THR A 74 -8.00 4.79 7.66
C THR A 74 -6.68 5.24 8.28
N GLU A 75 -6.75 6.13 9.27
CA GLU A 75 -5.56 6.67 9.96
C GLU A 75 -5.80 6.69 11.48
N GLY A 76 -5.59 7.83 12.13
CA GLY A 76 -6.01 8.08 13.52
C GLY A 76 -7.46 8.51 13.67
N ASP A 77 -8.23 8.53 12.58
CA ASP A 77 -9.64 8.89 12.52
C ASP A 77 -10.56 7.67 12.57
N ASN A 78 -11.88 7.88 12.68
CA ASN A 78 -12.87 6.80 12.63
C ASN A 78 -13.61 6.74 11.27
N VAL A 79 -12.96 7.22 10.21
CA VAL A 79 -13.49 7.20 8.84
C VAL A 79 -12.96 5.98 8.08
N LYS A 80 -13.82 5.39 7.27
CA LYS A 80 -13.45 4.31 6.33
C LYS A 80 -13.37 4.90 4.94
N HIS A 81 -12.15 5.17 4.47
CA HIS A 81 -11.89 5.57 3.09
C HIS A 81 -11.50 4.33 2.27
N ASN A 82 -12.37 3.92 1.34
CA ASN A 82 -12.14 2.65 0.65
C ASN A 82 -11.03 2.72 -0.39
N PHE A 83 -10.71 3.90 -0.94
CA PHE A 83 -9.64 4.03 -1.92
C PHE A 83 -8.26 3.65 -1.34
N PRO A 84 -7.78 4.28 -0.24
CA PRO A 84 -6.53 3.86 0.41
C PRO A 84 -6.64 2.48 1.10
N MET A 85 -7.83 2.07 1.57
CA MET A 85 -8.02 0.73 2.15
C MET A 85 -7.84 -0.37 1.10
N ALA A 86 -8.41 -0.18 -0.09
CA ALA A 86 -8.26 -1.10 -1.21
C ALA A 86 -6.79 -1.16 -1.64
N PHE A 87 -6.10 -0.03 -1.81
CA PHE A 87 -4.66 0.01 -2.08
C PHE A 87 -3.86 -0.79 -1.04
N THR A 88 -4.10 -0.53 0.24
CA THR A 88 -3.42 -1.24 1.35
C THR A 88 -3.66 -2.76 1.27
N THR A 89 -4.87 -3.16 0.91
CA THR A 89 -5.25 -4.58 0.75
C THR A 89 -4.56 -5.21 -0.45
N THR A 90 -4.46 -4.50 -1.57
CA THR A 90 -3.72 -4.94 -2.76
C THR A 90 -2.25 -5.13 -2.42
N MET A 91 -1.64 -4.18 -1.72
CA MET A 91 -0.22 -4.22 -1.34
C MET A 91 0.10 -5.37 -0.36
N LEU A 92 -0.75 -5.57 0.66
CA LEU A 92 -0.62 -6.69 1.59
C LEU A 92 -0.78 -8.04 0.88
N SER A 93 -1.71 -8.13 -0.07
CA SER A 93 -1.90 -9.32 -0.90
C SER A 93 -0.70 -9.56 -1.81
N TRP A 94 -0.16 -8.52 -2.46
CA TRP A 94 1.02 -8.63 -3.32
C TRP A 94 2.24 -9.12 -2.54
N SER A 95 2.51 -8.52 -1.38
CA SER A 95 3.59 -8.96 -0.50
C SER A 95 3.44 -10.42 -0.08
N THR A 96 2.21 -10.84 0.26
CA THR A 96 1.91 -12.22 0.64
C THR A 96 2.14 -13.19 -0.52
N LEU A 97 1.82 -12.80 -1.75
CA LEU A 97 2.07 -13.60 -2.95
C LEU A 97 3.57 -13.71 -3.27
N GLU A 98 4.34 -12.63 -3.09
CA GLU A 98 5.75 -12.63 -3.42
C GLU A 98 6.64 -13.24 -2.33
N TYR A 99 6.29 -13.06 -1.06
CA TYR A 99 7.17 -13.38 0.08
C TYR A 99 6.51 -14.26 1.15
N GLY A 100 5.34 -14.83 0.88
CA GLY A 100 4.58 -15.61 1.86
C GLY A 100 5.33 -16.80 2.45
N GLU A 101 6.21 -17.45 1.67
CA GLU A 101 7.05 -18.56 2.15
C GLU A 101 8.04 -18.11 3.23
N GLN A 102 8.57 -16.89 3.10
CA GLN A 102 9.53 -16.32 4.03
C GLN A 102 8.86 -15.69 5.27
N MET A 103 7.55 -15.45 5.25
CA MET A 103 6.81 -14.91 6.39
C MET A 103 6.65 -15.91 7.54
N GLY A 104 6.85 -17.21 7.30
CA GLY A 104 6.71 -18.24 8.33
C GLY A 104 5.32 -18.25 8.98
N LEU A 105 5.26 -18.14 10.31
CA LEU A 105 3.98 -18.13 11.05
C LEU A 105 3.14 -16.87 10.77
N GLU A 106 3.78 -15.77 10.39
CA GLU A 106 3.11 -14.50 10.11
C GLU A 106 2.27 -14.53 8.82
N LEU A 107 2.47 -15.52 7.95
CA LEU A 107 1.62 -15.72 6.76
C LEU A 107 0.14 -15.86 7.13
N GLN A 108 -0.16 -16.51 8.26
CA GLN A 108 -1.54 -16.65 8.71
C GLN A 108 -2.11 -15.30 9.19
N ASN A 109 -1.33 -14.50 9.90
CA ASN A 109 -1.74 -13.16 10.34
C ASN A 109 -1.97 -12.23 9.13
N ALA A 110 -1.11 -12.31 8.11
CA ALA A 110 -1.30 -11.60 6.85
C ALA A 110 -2.63 -11.99 6.18
N ARG A 111 -2.93 -13.29 6.07
CA ARG A 111 -4.22 -13.78 5.53
C ARG A 111 -5.42 -13.30 6.36
N VAL A 112 -5.33 -13.30 7.69
CA VAL A 112 -6.40 -12.79 8.56
C VAL A 112 -6.67 -11.31 8.27
N ASN A 113 -5.62 -10.50 8.12
CA ASN A 113 -5.76 -9.09 7.81
C ASN A 113 -6.33 -8.83 6.40
N ILE A 114 -5.85 -9.57 5.40
CA ILE A 114 -6.40 -9.49 4.03
C ILE A 114 -7.89 -9.86 4.03
N ARG A 115 -8.28 -10.93 4.74
CA ARG A 115 -9.67 -11.35 4.84
C ARG A 115 -10.54 -10.28 5.49
N TRP A 116 -10.07 -9.64 6.56
CA TRP A 116 -10.82 -8.58 7.24
C TRP A 116 -11.18 -7.42 6.31
N ALA A 117 -10.23 -6.96 5.50
CA ALA A 117 -10.49 -5.93 4.49
C ALA A 117 -11.42 -6.45 3.39
N THR A 118 -11.14 -7.63 2.86
CA THR A 118 -11.88 -8.15 1.70
C THR A 118 -13.32 -8.56 2.03
N ASP A 119 -13.61 -9.01 3.24
CA ASP A 119 -14.98 -9.23 3.72
C ASP A 119 -15.80 -7.93 3.69
N TYR A 120 -15.19 -6.81 4.09
CA TYR A 120 -15.83 -5.49 4.00
C TYR A 120 -15.95 -5.00 2.57
N LEU A 121 -14.90 -5.11 1.74
CA LEU A 121 -14.95 -4.70 0.33
C LEU A 121 -15.99 -5.52 -0.47
N LEU A 122 -16.17 -6.80 -0.15
CA LEU A 122 -17.24 -7.63 -0.70
C LEU A 122 -18.62 -7.06 -0.36
N LYS A 123 -18.88 -6.69 0.89
CA LYS A 123 -20.14 -6.02 1.28
C LYS A 123 -20.35 -4.74 0.48
N CYS A 124 -19.31 -3.89 0.40
CA CYS A 124 -19.34 -2.64 -0.36
C CYS A 124 -19.65 -2.82 -1.85
N ALA A 125 -19.14 -3.89 -2.46
CA ALA A 125 -19.30 -4.17 -3.89
C ALA A 125 -20.60 -4.89 -4.24
N THR A 126 -21.22 -5.60 -3.29
CA THR A 126 -22.32 -6.53 -3.58
C THR A 126 -23.65 -6.13 -2.93
N ALA A 127 -23.65 -5.21 -1.96
CA ALA A 127 -24.85 -4.86 -1.21
C ALA A 127 -25.96 -4.25 -2.09
N THR A 128 -25.63 -3.49 -3.13
CA THR A 128 -26.61 -2.93 -4.08
C THR A 128 -26.13 -3.05 -5.52
N PRO A 129 -26.87 -3.72 -6.43
CA PRO A 129 -26.50 -3.82 -7.84
C PRO A 129 -26.29 -2.45 -8.50
N GLY A 130 -25.18 -2.30 -9.23
CA GLY A 130 -24.83 -1.06 -9.93
C GLY A 130 -24.36 0.08 -8.99
N LYS A 131 -24.08 -0.20 -7.73
CA LYS A 131 -23.42 0.73 -6.81
C LYS A 131 -22.21 0.08 -6.17
N LEU A 132 -21.17 0.87 -5.99
CA LEU A 132 -20.03 0.51 -5.15
C LEU A 132 -19.98 1.48 -3.98
N TYR A 133 -20.07 0.99 -2.76
CA TYR A 133 -19.85 1.82 -1.57
C TYR A 133 -18.36 2.08 -1.39
N VAL A 134 -17.98 3.35 -1.21
CA VAL A 134 -16.58 3.81 -1.25
C VAL A 134 -16.14 4.49 0.06
N GLY A 135 -17.03 4.58 1.03
CA GLY A 135 -16.64 4.96 2.38
C GLY A 135 -17.80 5.10 3.34
N VAL A 136 -17.46 5.16 4.62
CA VAL A 136 -18.40 5.40 5.72
C VAL A 136 -17.78 6.36 6.73
N GLY A 137 -18.55 7.35 7.18
CA GLY A 137 -18.14 8.38 8.14
C GLY A 137 -17.99 9.75 7.51
N ASP A 138 -18.60 10.78 8.11
CA ASP A 138 -18.37 12.15 7.68
C ASP A 138 -17.00 12.64 8.20
N PRO A 139 -16.00 12.85 7.33
CA PRO A 139 -14.64 13.14 7.78
C PRO A 139 -14.53 14.49 8.47
N ASN A 140 -15.34 15.49 8.10
CA ASN A 140 -15.30 16.79 8.74
C ASN A 140 -15.91 16.78 10.14
N ALA A 141 -16.91 15.94 10.40
CA ALA A 141 -17.46 15.75 11.72
C ALA A 141 -16.54 14.90 12.59
N ASP A 142 -16.02 13.80 12.04
CA ASP A 142 -15.07 12.89 12.69
C ASP A 142 -13.83 13.64 13.18
N HIS A 143 -13.17 14.42 12.30
CA HIS A 143 -11.93 15.13 12.64
C HIS A 143 -12.12 16.30 13.61
N LYS A 144 -13.36 16.69 13.93
CA LYS A 144 -13.66 17.67 14.99
C LYS A 144 -13.79 17.05 16.37
N CYS A 145 -13.88 15.72 16.45
CA CYS A 145 -14.05 14.96 17.68
C CYS A 145 -12.83 14.07 17.92
N TRP A 146 -12.15 14.27 19.05
CA TRP A 146 -11.08 13.37 19.49
C TRP A 146 -11.66 12.30 20.41
N GLU A 147 -12.05 11.16 19.83
CA GLU A 147 -12.77 10.11 20.54
C GLU A 147 -12.33 8.70 20.16
N ARG A 148 -12.64 7.74 21.03
CA ARG A 148 -12.40 6.33 20.74
C ARG A 148 -13.45 5.85 19.74
N PRO A 149 -13.10 4.94 18.81
CA PRO A 149 -14.08 4.39 17.86
C PRO A 149 -15.29 3.75 18.55
N GLU A 150 -15.11 3.20 19.75
CA GLU A 150 -16.17 2.54 20.51
C GLU A 150 -17.20 3.51 21.10
N ASP A 151 -16.84 4.78 21.28
CA ASP A 151 -17.70 5.81 21.85
C ASP A 151 -18.28 6.76 20.77
N MET A 152 -17.94 6.54 19.49
CA MET A 152 -18.21 7.53 18.45
C MET A 152 -19.70 7.86 18.29
N ASP A 153 -20.00 9.16 18.30
CA ASP A 153 -21.36 9.70 18.11
C ASP A 153 -21.49 10.56 16.85
N THR A 154 -20.40 10.71 16.09
CA THR A 154 -20.36 11.45 14.83
C THR A 154 -21.16 10.78 13.71
N PRO A 155 -21.68 11.54 12.73
CA PRO A 155 -22.44 10.99 11.61
C PRO A 155 -21.67 9.94 10.80
N ARG A 156 -22.25 8.74 10.69
CA ARG A 156 -21.73 7.63 9.87
C ARG A 156 -22.26 7.69 8.42
N THR A 157 -22.01 8.80 7.73
CA THR A 157 -22.48 9.05 6.35
C THR A 157 -21.94 7.98 5.39
N VAL A 158 -22.78 7.48 4.48
CA VAL A 158 -22.41 6.44 3.51
C VAL A 158 -22.16 7.07 2.15
N TYR A 159 -21.01 6.77 1.54
CA TYR A 159 -20.62 7.25 0.22
C TYR A 159 -20.62 6.11 -0.80
N SER A 160 -21.05 6.38 -2.03
CA SER A 160 -21.08 5.38 -3.11
C SER A 160 -20.94 5.99 -4.49
N VAL A 161 -20.32 5.26 -5.41
CA VAL A 161 -20.29 5.56 -6.84
C VAL A 161 -21.28 4.67 -7.61
N SER A 162 -21.70 5.14 -8.79
CA SER A 162 -22.72 4.50 -9.63
C SER A 162 -22.57 4.93 -11.10
N PRO A 163 -23.31 4.36 -12.06
CA PRO A 163 -23.22 4.77 -13.46
C PRO A 163 -23.40 6.27 -13.72
N SER A 164 -24.22 6.95 -12.93
CA SER A 164 -24.45 8.40 -13.06
C SER A 164 -23.41 9.26 -12.33
N ASN A 165 -22.68 8.67 -11.37
CA ASN A 165 -21.66 9.31 -10.56
C ASN A 165 -20.47 8.33 -10.47
N PRO A 166 -19.67 8.19 -11.56
CA PRO A 166 -18.65 7.15 -11.68
C PRO A 166 -17.46 7.37 -10.74
N GLY A 167 -16.67 6.31 -10.56
CA GLY A 167 -15.42 6.33 -9.79
C GLY A 167 -14.56 5.16 -10.20
N SER A 168 -13.91 5.27 -11.36
CA SER A 168 -13.08 4.24 -11.97
C SER A 168 -11.83 3.94 -11.18
N ASP A 169 -11.23 4.96 -10.58
CA ASP A 169 -10.09 4.89 -9.67
C ASP A 169 -10.37 3.93 -8.50
N VAL A 170 -11.26 4.32 -7.58
CA VAL A 170 -11.61 3.52 -6.39
C VAL A 170 -12.22 2.16 -6.75
N ALA A 171 -12.96 2.07 -7.86
CA ALA A 171 -13.51 0.80 -8.32
C ALA A 171 -12.41 -0.14 -8.86
N ALA A 172 -11.50 0.35 -9.69
CA ALA A 172 -10.42 -0.48 -10.21
C ALA A 172 -9.39 -0.85 -9.13
N GLU A 173 -9.16 0.01 -8.13
CA GLU A 173 -8.35 -0.36 -6.95
C GLU A 173 -9.07 -1.42 -6.09
N THR A 174 -10.38 -1.29 -5.89
CA THR A 174 -11.17 -2.34 -5.20
C THR A 174 -11.10 -3.66 -5.97
N ALA A 175 -11.17 -3.62 -7.30
CA ALA A 175 -11.01 -4.81 -8.13
C ALA A 175 -9.59 -5.40 -8.03
N ALA A 176 -8.55 -4.57 -8.00
CA ALA A 176 -7.17 -4.99 -7.79
C ALA A 176 -7.01 -5.72 -6.44
N ALA A 177 -7.54 -5.14 -5.37
CA ALA A 177 -7.50 -5.72 -4.03
C ALA A 177 -8.16 -7.10 -3.96
N LEU A 178 -9.37 -7.22 -4.50
CA LEU A 178 -10.12 -8.47 -4.54
C LEU A 178 -9.46 -9.51 -5.45
N ALA A 179 -8.92 -9.10 -6.61
CA ALA A 179 -8.21 -10.00 -7.51
C ALA A 179 -6.90 -10.53 -6.89
N ALA A 180 -6.07 -9.66 -6.32
CA ALA A 180 -4.84 -10.06 -5.63
C ALA A 180 -5.13 -11.00 -4.45
N ALA A 181 -6.10 -10.64 -3.59
CA ALA A 181 -6.52 -11.47 -2.47
C ALA A 181 -7.08 -12.83 -2.92
N SER A 182 -7.79 -12.90 -4.05
CA SER A 182 -8.28 -14.17 -4.59
C SER A 182 -7.14 -15.17 -4.84
N MET A 183 -5.97 -14.68 -5.26
CA MET A 183 -4.80 -15.52 -5.45
C MET A 183 -4.20 -16.00 -4.12
N VAL A 184 -4.17 -15.13 -3.10
CA VAL A 184 -3.69 -15.48 -1.75
C VAL A 184 -4.52 -16.62 -1.13
N PHE A 185 -5.83 -16.60 -1.34
CA PHE A 185 -6.74 -17.61 -0.79
C PHE A 185 -6.96 -18.83 -1.69
N ARG A 186 -6.40 -18.85 -2.90
CA ARG A 186 -6.70 -19.87 -3.93
C ARG A 186 -6.59 -21.30 -3.43
N GLU A 187 -5.54 -21.60 -2.66
CA GLU A 187 -5.26 -22.96 -2.18
C GLU A 187 -5.83 -23.24 -0.78
N VAL A 188 -6.05 -22.20 0.03
CA VAL A 188 -6.44 -22.34 1.44
C VAL A 188 -7.93 -22.12 1.69
N ASP A 189 -8.62 -21.43 0.78
CA ASP A 189 -10.08 -21.24 0.77
C ASP A 189 -10.55 -20.94 -0.66
N SER A 190 -10.71 -22.00 -1.45
CA SER A 190 -11.05 -21.90 -2.87
C SER A 190 -12.44 -21.28 -3.13
N GLN A 191 -13.41 -21.50 -2.23
CA GLN A 191 -14.75 -20.91 -2.38
C GLN A 191 -14.70 -19.39 -2.19
N TYR A 192 -13.98 -18.93 -1.16
CA TYR A 192 -13.77 -17.50 -0.95
C TYR A 192 -12.96 -16.87 -2.07
N SER A 193 -11.89 -17.55 -2.53
CA SER A 193 -11.10 -17.12 -3.70
C SER A 193 -11.97 -16.88 -4.93
N LEU A 194 -12.87 -17.81 -5.27
CA LEU A 194 -13.79 -17.68 -6.40
C LEU A 194 -14.77 -16.51 -6.22
N LEU A 195 -15.29 -16.29 -5.01
CA LEU A 195 -16.16 -15.16 -4.68
C LEU A 195 -15.45 -13.82 -4.87
N LEU A 196 -14.22 -13.70 -4.35
CA LEU A 196 -13.38 -12.52 -4.50
C LEU A 196 -13.12 -12.23 -5.99
N LEU A 197 -12.70 -13.24 -6.75
CA LEU A 197 -12.38 -13.08 -8.16
C LEU A 197 -13.61 -12.71 -9.00
N ALA A 198 -14.76 -13.34 -8.75
CA ALA A 198 -16.01 -13.01 -9.44
C ALA A 198 -16.43 -11.56 -9.16
N THR A 199 -16.31 -11.12 -7.90
CA THR A 199 -16.63 -9.74 -7.52
C THR A 199 -15.63 -8.75 -8.14
N ALA A 200 -14.33 -9.07 -8.14
CA ALA A 200 -13.30 -8.26 -8.77
C ALA A 200 -13.59 -8.02 -10.26
N LYS A 201 -13.99 -9.06 -11.00
CA LYS A 201 -14.38 -8.94 -12.42
C LYS A 201 -15.57 -8.00 -12.61
N ASN A 202 -16.59 -8.11 -11.77
CA ASN A 202 -17.80 -7.26 -11.84
C ASN A 202 -17.47 -5.78 -11.54
N VAL A 203 -16.68 -5.53 -10.48
CA VAL A 203 -16.28 -4.17 -10.10
C VAL A 203 -15.36 -3.56 -11.17
N MET A 204 -14.44 -4.34 -11.74
CA MET A 204 -13.60 -3.87 -12.84
C MET A 204 -14.41 -3.54 -14.08
N GLN A 205 -15.42 -4.36 -14.42
CA GLN A 205 -16.30 -4.07 -15.54
C GLN A 205 -17.03 -2.73 -15.34
N PHE A 206 -17.51 -2.45 -14.12
CA PHE A 206 -18.08 -1.15 -13.77
C PHE A 206 -17.06 -0.01 -13.99
N ALA A 207 -15.83 -0.16 -13.49
CA ALA A 207 -14.77 0.84 -13.63
C ALA A 207 -14.41 1.15 -15.09
N ILE A 208 -14.34 0.12 -15.95
CA ILE A 208 -14.02 0.25 -17.37
C ILE A 208 -15.17 0.93 -18.14
N GLN A 209 -16.41 0.56 -17.82
CA GLN A 209 -17.61 1.00 -18.53
C GLN A 209 -18.01 2.44 -18.19
N TYR A 210 -17.91 2.82 -16.91
CA TYR A 210 -18.35 4.12 -16.42
C TYR A 210 -17.14 4.92 -15.93
N ARG A 211 -16.51 5.65 -16.87
CA ARG A 211 -15.23 6.34 -16.64
C ARG A 211 -15.39 7.69 -15.93
N GLY A 212 -14.64 7.88 -14.86
CA GLY A 212 -14.52 9.16 -14.16
C GLY A 212 -13.81 8.98 -12.82
N SER A 213 -13.16 10.03 -12.32
CA SER A 213 -12.56 10.02 -10.98
C SER A 213 -13.64 10.10 -9.92
N TYR A 214 -13.53 9.34 -8.84
CA TYR A 214 -14.57 9.31 -7.82
C TYR A 214 -14.72 10.65 -7.07
N SER A 215 -13.64 11.43 -6.95
CA SER A 215 -13.66 12.74 -6.31
C SER A 215 -14.41 13.80 -7.12
N ASP A 216 -14.56 13.61 -8.43
CA ASP A 216 -15.43 14.47 -9.25
C ASP A 216 -16.91 14.17 -8.96
N SER A 217 -17.23 12.90 -8.74
CA SER A 217 -18.56 12.42 -8.38
C SER A 217 -18.96 12.69 -6.93
N LEU A 218 -17.97 12.70 -6.03
CA LEU A 218 -18.14 12.80 -4.59
C LEU A 218 -17.19 13.85 -4.02
N SER A 219 -17.48 15.12 -4.23
CA SER A 219 -16.62 16.23 -3.77
C SER A 219 -16.31 16.21 -2.27
N SER A 220 -17.14 15.55 -1.45
CA SER A 220 -16.95 15.36 -0.01
C SER A 220 -15.78 14.48 0.39
N VAL A 221 -15.19 13.70 -0.54
CA VAL A 221 -13.99 12.88 -0.27
C VAL A 221 -12.71 13.73 -0.29
N CYS A 222 -12.80 14.95 -0.82
CA CYS A 222 -11.77 15.96 -0.76
C CYS A 222 -11.95 16.87 0.47
N PRO A 223 -10.85 17.36 1.08
CA PRO A 223 -9.46 17.28 0.64
C PRO A 223 -8.70 16.02 1.12
N PHE A 224 -9.40 14.99 1.59
CA PHE A 224 -8.78 13.83 2.26
C PHE A 224 -8.08 12.90 1.25
N TYR A 225 -8.85 12.21 0.42
CA TYR A 225 -8.34 11.21 -0.52
C TYR A 225 -8.77 11.53 -1.96
N CYS A 226 -8.50 12.74 -2.43
CA CYS A 226 -8.84 13.11 -3.82
C CYS A 226 -8.09 12.25 -4.84
N SER A 227 -8.71 11.97 -5.99
CA SER A 227 -7.99 11.43 -7.15
C SER A 227 -7.23 12.56 -7.84
N TYR A 228 -5.91 12.61 -7.65
CA TYR A 228 -5.04 13.63 -8.25
C TYR A 228 -4.39 13.15 -9.54
N SER A 229 -4.05 11.86 -9.64
CA SER A 229 -3.49 11.23 -10.84
C SER A 229 -4.54 10.99 -11.94
N GLY A 230 -5.82 10.94 -11.57
CA GLY A 230 -6.91 10.45 -12.40
C GLY A 230 -7.28 9.01 -12.06
N TYR A 231 -7.64 8.22 -13.07
CA TYR A 231 -8.11 6.84 -12.90
C TYR A 231 -7.47 5.84 -13.87
N LYS A 232 -6.58 6.31 -14.76
CA LYS A 232 -6.06 5.49 -15.86
C LYS A 232 -5.05 4.46 -15.35
N ASP A 233 -4.28 4.85 -14.37
CA ASP A 233 -3.34 4.00 -13.65
C ASP A 233 -4.06 2.95 -12.83
N GLU A 234 -5.15 3.25 -12.12
CA GLU A 234 -5.96 2.20 -11.47
C GLU A 234 -6.59 1.27 -12.49
N LEU A 235 -7.06 1.77 -13.64
CA LEU A 235 -7.57 0.90 -14.72
C LEU A 235 -6.49 -0.05 -15.25
N MET A 236 -5.23 0.41 -15.40
CA MET A 236 -4.12 -0.45 -15.79
C MET A 236 -3.79 -1.45 -14.67
N TRP A 237 -3.71 -0.98 -13.44
CA TRP A 237 -3.37 -1.74 -12.25
C TRP A 237 -4.38 -2.85 -11.94
N GLY A 238 -5.67 -2.53 -11.89
CA GLY A 238 -6.76 -3.49 -11.69
C GLY A 238 -6.82 -4.52 -12.83
N ALA A 239 -6.61 -4.09 -14.08
CA ALA A 239 -6.51 -5.02 -15.20
C ALA A 239 -5.28 -5.92 -15.11
N ALA A 240 -4.12 -5.41 -14.66
CA ALA A 240 -2.90 -6.19 -14.50
C ALA A 240 -3.07 -7.27 -13.43
N TRP A 241 -3.72 -6.96 -12.31
CA TRP A 241 -4.06 -7.96 -11.29
C TRP A 241 -5.04 -9.01 -11.79
N LEU A 242 -6.07 -8.60 -12.52
CA LEU A 242 -7.03 -9.53 -13.10
C LEU A 242 -6.40 -10.40 -14.18
N LEU A 243 -5.51 -9.86 -15.01
CA LEU A 243 -4.70 -10.63 -15.95
C LEU A 243 -3.87 -11.67 -15.20
N LYS A 244 -3.12 -11.28 -14.16
CA LYS A 244 -2.32 -12.21 -13.35
C LYS A 244 -3.18 -13.28 -12.66
N ALA A 245 -4.39 -12.93 -12.23
CA ALA A 245 -5.29 -13.87 -11.56
C ALA A 245 -5.97 -14.85 -12.52
N THR A 246 -6.17 -14.50 -13.80
CA THR A 246 -7.07 -15.22 -14.71
C THR A 246 -6.45 -15.69 -16.03
N ASP A 247 -5.34 -15.09 -16.45
CA ASP A 247 -4.77 -15.22 -17.80
C ASP A 247 -5.74 -14.83 -18.94
N ASP A 248 -6.75 -14.02 -18.65
CA ASP A 248 -7.76 -13.61 -19.63
C ASP A 248 -7.20 -12.52 -20.56
N SER A 249 -7.07 -12.88 -21.84
CA SER A 249 -6.59 -12.00 -22.92
C SER A 249 -7.37 -10.70 -23.08
N ASN A 250 -8.62 -10.61 -22.60
CA ASN A 250 -9.37 -9.36 -22.62
C ASN A 250 -8.70 -8.28 -21.77
N TYR A 251 -8.14 -8.64 -20.60
CA TYR A 251 -7.39 -7.70 -19.77
C TYR A 251 -6.05 -7.32 -20.41
N LYS A 252 -5.36 -8.28 -21.05
CA LYS A 252 -4.16 -8.00 -21.84
C LYS A 252 -4.42 -6.96 -22.93
N ASN A 253 -5.46 -7.17 -23.74
CA ASN A 253 -5.86 -6.25 -24.80
C ASN A 253 -6.26 -4.87 -24.24
N PHE A 254 -6.96 -4.85 -23.10
CA PHE A 254 -7.35 -3.61 -22.44
C PHE A 254 -6.15 -2.81 -21.94
N ILE A 255 -5.18 -3.46 -21.27
CA ILE A 255 -3.92 -2.86 -20.81
C ILE A 255 -3.16 -2.25 -21.99
N GLN A 256 -3.03 -2.99 -23.10
CA GLN A 256 -2.39 -2.49 -24.32
C GLN A 256 -3.13 -1.28 -24.92
N SER A 257 -4.47 -1.24 -24.82
CA SER A 257 -5.27 -0.12 -25.31
C SER A 257 -5.16 1.16 -24.47
N LEU A 258 -4.79 1.04 -23.18
CA LEU A 258 -4.48 2.19 -22.33
C LEU A 258 -3.14 2.83 -22.72
N GLY A 259 -2.28 2.06 -23.41
CA GLY A 259 -0.93 2.45 -23.77
C GLY A 259 0.05 2.23 -22.62
N GLY A 260 1.11 3.02 -22.64
CA GLY A 260 2.10 3.15 -21.59
C GLY A 260 2.90 4.43 -21.86
N GLY A 261 3.90 4.67 -21.01
CA GLY A 261 4.85 5.77 -21.16
C GLY A 261 4.62 6.90 -20.18
N ASP A 262 3.63 6.76 -19.29
CA ASP A 262 3.42 7.67 -18.17
C ASP A 262 4.67 7.67 -17.28
N GLN A 263 5.33 8.82 -17.24
CA GLN A 263 6.57 9.02 -16.52
C GLN A 263 6.26 9.31 -15.06
N THR A 264 6.15 8.25 -14.25
CA THR A 264 6.03 8.39 -12.79
C THR A 264 7.37 8.22 -12.09
N ASP A 265 7.52 8.85 -10.94
CA ASP A 265 8.53 8.61 -9.90
C ASP A 265 7.88 8.38 -8.52
N ILE A 266 6.57 8.17 -8.52
CA ILE A 266 5.76 7.90 -7.34
C ILE A 266 5.00 6.58 -7.46
N PHE A 267 4.79 5.98 -6.31
CA PHE A 267 3.88 4.85 -6.13
C PHE A 267 3.23 4.98 -4.76
N ASN A 268 1.91 5.14 -4.73
CA ASN A 268 1.11 5.34 -3.52
C ASN A 268 -0.36 5.01 -3.83
N TRP A 269 -1.27 5.29 -2.90
CA TRP A 269 -2.71 4.99 -3.07
C TRP A 269 -3.41 5.73 -4.23
N ASP A 270 -2.79 6.79 -4.76
CA ASP A 270 -3.33 7.62 -5.84
C ASP A 270 -2.60 7.41 -7.17
N ASN A 271 -1.37 6.87 -7.20
CA ASN A 271 -0.64 6.68 -8.45
C ASN A 271 -0.06 5.27 -8.55
N ASN A 272 -0.63 4.45 -9.44
CA ASN A 272 -0.34 3.02 -9.52
C ASN A 272 0.43 2.58 -10.77
N TYR A 273 0.86 3.51 -11.63
CA TYR A 273 1.61 3.16 -12.85
C TYR A 273 2.89 2.37 -12.54
N ALA A 274 3.70 2.82 -11.58
CA ALA A 274 4.96 2.15 -11.23
C ALA A 274 4.72 0.71 -10.75
N GLY A 275 3.67 0.50 -9.94
CA GLY A 275 3.25 -0.82 -9.49
C GLY A 275 2.81 -1.70 -10.66
N ALA A 276 1.96 -1.18 -11.54
CA ALA A 276 1.49 -1.89 -12.73
C ALA A 276 2.65 -2.29 -13.66
N TYR A 277 3.61 -1.40 -13.90
CA TYR A 277 4.78 -1.68 -14.73
C TYR A 277 5.64 -2.79 -14.14
N VAL A 278 5.94 -2.73 -12.84
CA VAL A 278 6.70 -3.80 -12.17
C VAL A 278 5.93 -5.12 -12.22
N LEU A 279 4.62 -5.12 -11.95
CA LEU A 279 3.80 -6.33 -12.01
C LEU A 279 3.79 -6.96 -13.41
N LEU A 280 3.58 -6.16 -14.44
CA LEU A 280 3.52 -6.60 -15.84
C LEU A 280 4.89 -7.00 -16.40
N SER A 281 5.98 -6.39 -15.90
CA SER A 281 7.34 -6.76 -16.30
C SER A 281 7.68 -8.21 -15.99
N GLN A 282 7.00 -8.84 -15.02
CA GLN A 282 7.14 -10.26 -14.74
C GLN A 282 6.81 -11.11 -15.98
N LEU A 283 5.78 -10.75 -16.75
CA LEU A 283 5.40 -11.49 -17.96
C LEU A 283 6.49 -11.39 -19.04
N ALA A 284 7.13 -10.22 -19.17
CA ALA A 284 8.24 -10.05 -20.10
C ALA A 284 9.50 -10.82 -19.64
N LEU A 285 9.91 -10.65 -18.38
CA LEU A 285 11.15 -11.21 -17.86
C LEU A 285 11.05 -12.71 -17.61
N VAL A 286 10.06 -13.13 -16.83
CA VAL A 286 9.95 -14.51 -16.33
C VAL A 286 9.22 -15.40 -17.32
N ASN A 287 8.14 -14.91 -17.94
CA ASN A 287 7.36 -15.71 -18.88
C ASN A 287 7.85 -15.57 -20.33
N SER A 288 8.84 -14.70 -20.58
CA SER A 288 9.38 -14.42 -21.93
C SER A 288 8.30 -13.96 -22.93
N ASP A 289 7.26 -13.26 -22.47
CA ASP A 289 6.24 -12.67 -23.33
C ASP A 289 6.65 -11.24 -23.73
N ASN A 290 7.31 -11.12 -24.89
CA ASN A 290 7.80 -9.85 -25.43
C ASN A 290 6.68 -8.82 -25.69
N THR A 291 5.40 -9.20 -25.68
CA THR A 291 4.31 -8.22 -25.78
C THR A 291 4.22 -7.30 -24.57
N PHE A 292 4.91 -7.62 -23.47
CA PHE A 292 5.02 -6.79 -22.26
C PHE A 292 6.38 -6.09 -22.13
N ASP A 293 7.24 -6.12 -23.15
CA ASP A 293 8.57 -5.49 -23.10
C ASP A 293 8.50 -3.98 -22.82
N GLN A 294 7.46 -3.31 -23.30
CA GLN A 294 7.23 -1.89 -23.01
C GLN A 294 7.13 -1.64 -21.49
N TYR A 295 6.34 -2.44 -20.77
CA TYR A 295 6.15 -2.28 -19.32
C TYR A 295 7.41 -2.63 -18.54
N LYS A 296 8.23 -3.57 -19.04
CA LYS A 296 9.58 -3.81 -18.51
C LYS A 296 10.45 -2.57 -18.63
N LEU A 297 10.49 -1.91 -19.79
CA LEU A 297 11.26 -0.68 -20.00
C LEU A 297 10.76 0.46 -19.11
N GLU A 298 9.45 0.55 -18.88
CA GLU A 298 8.85 1.57 -18.01
C GLU A 298 9.15 1.30 -16.53
N ALA A 299 9.14 0.04 -16.09
CA ALA A 299 9.59 -0.36 -14.76
C ALA A 299 11.07 -0.02 -14.55
N GLU A 300 11.94 -0.33 -15.52
CA GLU A 300 13.36 0.02 -15.48
C GLU A 300 13.58 1.53 -15.45
N SER A 301 12.82 2.29 -16.26
CA SER A 301 12.85 3.76 -16.26
C SER A 301 12.47 4.33 -14.91
N PHE A 302 11.40 3.83 -14.28
CA PHE A 302 11.02 4.19 -12.92
C PHE A 302 12.15 3.90 -11.93
N ILE A 303 12.71 2.68 -11.94
CA ILE A 303 13.81 2.29 -11.04
C ILE A 303 15.02 3.21 -11.24
N CYS A 304 15.34 3.58 -12.48
CA CYS A 304 16.42 4.52 -12.75
C CYS A 304 16.17 5.92 -12.15
N LYS A 305 14.92 6.37 -12.04
CA LYS A 305 14.57 7.63 -11.35
C LYS A 305 14.71 7.53 -9.83
N ILE A 306 14.49 6.35 -9.28
CA ILE A 306 14.62 6.09 -7.84
C ILE A 306 16.08 5.98 -7.41
N LEU A 307 16.90 5.28 -8.20
CA LEU A 307 18.28 4.98 -7.84
C LEU A 307 19.12 6.25 -7.68
N PRO A 308 20.01 6.32 -6.66
CA PRO A 308 20.91 7.44 -6.51
C PRO A 308 21.99 7.41 -7.58
N ASN A 309 22.53 8.59 -7.94
CA ASN A 309 23.64 8.76 -8.87
C ASN A 309 23.38 8.26 -10.31
N THR A 310 22.12 8.10 -10.72
CA THR A 310 21.75 7.89 -12.12
C THR A 310 21.49 9.24 -12.81
N PRO A 311 21.71 9.36 -14.13
CA PRO A 311 21.40 10.58 -14.89
C PRO A 311 19.92 10.98 -14.87
N SER A 312 19.01 10.03 -14.70
CA SER A 312 17.57 10.25 -14.67
C SER A 312 16.99 10.30 -13.26
N SER A 313 17.83 10.27 -12.21
CA SER A 313 17.38 10.29 -10.81
C SER A 313 16.51 11.52 -10.53
N SER A 314 15.30 11.31 -10.02
CA SER A 314 14.41 12.37 -9.52
C SER A 314 14.13 12.24 -8.03
N THR A 315 14.41 11.08 -7.42
CA THR A 315 14.28 10.87 -5.98
C THR A 315 15.42 11.54 -5.22
N SER A 316 15.07 12.34 -4.22
CA SER A 316 16.07 12.94 -3.34
C SER A 316 16.42 11.99 -2.19
N TYR A 317 17.60 12.20 -1.60
CA TYR A 317 18.07 11.42 -0.45
C TYR A 317 18.49 12.35 0.66
N THR A 318 18.07 12.06 1.89
CA THR A 318 18.55 12.76 3.08
C THR A 318 20.05 12.50 3.28
N PRO A 319 20.77 13.32 4.07
CA PRO A 319 22.16 13.04 4.41
C PRO A 319 22.39 11.68 5.07
N GLY A 320 21.35 11.09 5.68
CA GLY A 320 21.39 9.75 6.26
C GLY A 320 21.02 8.62 5.29
N GLY A 321 20.74 8.92 4.02
CA GLY A 321 20.47 7.93 2.98
C GLY A 321 19.01 7.47 2.85
N LEU A 322 18.07 8.06 3.58
CA LEU A 322 16.63 7.83 3.38
C LEU A 322 16.14 8.52 2.10
N MET A 323 15.38 7.80 1.26
CA MET A 323 14.65 8.36 0.13
C MET A 323 13.65 9.42 0.61
N TYR A 324 13.57 10.53 -0.11
CA TYR A 324 12.75 11.67 0.26
C TYR A 324 12.12 12.31 -0.98
N ASN A 325 10.82 12.55 -0.92
CA ASN A 325 10.10 13.24 -1.98
C ASN A 325 9.63 14.62 -1.47
N TYR A 326 10.31 15.68 -1.94
CA TYR A 326 9.96 17.05 -1.56
C TYR A 326 8.56 17.49 -1.99
N ASN A 327 7.97 16.82 -2.99
CA ASN A 327 6.62 17.11 -3.45
C ASN A 327 5.54 16.44 -2.58
N LEU A 328 5.90 15.44 -1.77
CA LEU A 328 5.00 14.72 -0.87
C LEU A 328 5.54 14.70 0.58
N PRO A 329 5.74 15.87 1.22
CA PRO A 329 6.45 15.95 2.49
C PRO A 329 5.72 15.30 3.67
N GLN A 330 4.39 15.11 3.58
CA GLN A 330 3.54 14.70 4.70
C GLN A 330 3.57 13.20 5.03
N SER A 331 3.92 12.34 4.06
CA SER A 331 3.88 10.87 4.24
C SER A 331 5.09 10.16 3.61
N ASN A 332 6.29 10.73 3.78
CA ASN A 332 7.51 10.27 3.11
C ASN A 332 7.84 8.78 3.32
N LEU A 333 7.64 8.24 4.52
CA LEU A 333 7.98 6.85 4.79
C LEU A 333 7.03 5.85 4.10
N GLN A 334 5.77 6.24 3.85
CA GLN A 334 4.83 5.43 3.06
C GLN A 334 5.34 5.29 1.63
N HIS A 335 5.82 6.40 1.06
CA HIS A 335 6.45 6.41 -0.26
C HIS A 335 7.71 5.54 -0.30
N VAL A 336 8.59 5.67 0.70
CA VAL A 336 9.82 4.88 0.82
C VAL A 336 9.54 3.37 0.80
N THR A 337 8.55 2.92 1.57
CA THR A 337 8.24 1.49 1.67
C THR A 337 7.50 0.92 0.48
N ALA A 338 6.59 1.69 -0.12
CA ALA A 338 5.96 1.30 -1.38
C ALA A 338 7.02 1.07 -2.48
N ILE A 339 7.98 2.00 -2.61
CA ILE A 339 9.10 1.86 -3.55
C ILE A 339 9.97 0.65 -3.20
N THR A 340 10.30 0.47 -1.92
CA THR A 340 11.13 -0.65 -1.45
C THR A 340 10.54 -2.00 -1.86
N LEU A 341 9.21 -2.16 -1.81
CA LEU A 341 8.53 -3.36 -2.29
C LEU A 341 8.69 -3.53 -3.81
N LEU A 342 8.56 -2.46 -4.60
CA LEU A 342 8.76 -2.53 -6.04
C LEU A 342 10.20 -2.93 -6.40
N LEU A 343 11.20 -2.32 -5.75
CA LEU A 343 12.61 -2.60 -5.97
C LEU A 343 12.97 -4.06 -5.65
N THR A 344 12.52 -4.57 -4.49
CA THR A 344 12.77 -5.96 -4.10
C THR A 344 12.08 -6.96 -5.02
N THR A 345 10.83 -6.66 -5.40
CA THR A 345 10.04 -7.52 -6.30
C THR A 345 10.68 -7.58 -7.69
N TYR A 346 11.08 -6.45 -8.24
CA TYR A 346 11.76 -6.42 -9.53
C TYR A 346 13.13 -7.12 -9.47
N ALA A 347 13.89 -6.94 -8.39
CA ALA A 347 15.15 -7.64 -8.17
C ALA A 347 14.98 -9.17 -8.15
N LYS A 348 13.88 -9.67 -7.57
CA LYS A 348 13.53 -11.09 -7.59
C LYS A 348 13.32 -11.61 -9.02
N TYR A 349 12.61 -10.85 -9.86
CA TYR A 349 12.44 -11.20 -11.28
C TYR A 349 13.78 -11.21 -12.02
N MET A 350 14.62 -10.20 -11.77
CA MET A 350 15.97 -10.14 -12.35
C MET A 350 16.84 -11.32 -11.92
N LYS A 351 16.81 -11.72 -10.64
CA LYS A 351 17.56 -12.89 -10.14
C LYS A 351 17.10 -14.19 -10.80
N ALA A 352 15.80 -14.37 -10.99
CA ALA A 352 15.24 -15.56 -11.61
C ALA A 352 15.69 -15.76 -13.07
N THR A 353 16.01 -14.67 -13.77
CA THR A 353 16.30 -14.67 -15.22
C THR A 353 17.71 -14.20 -15.57
N GLN A 354 18.53 -13.90 -14.55
CA GLN A 354 19.86 -13.28 -14.70
C GLN A 354 19.82 -11.95 -15.48
N HIS A 355 18.70 -11.23 -15.39
CA HIS A 355 18.51 -9.95 -16.09
C HIS A 355 19.28 -8.81 -15.43
N THR A 356 19.81 -7.91 -16.26
CA THR A 356 20.47 -6.66 -15.86
C THR A 356 20.10 -5.58 -16.86
N PHE A 357 20.04 -4.32 -16.43
CA PHE A 357 19.68 -3.21 -17.29
C PHE A 357 20.54 -1.97 -17.03
N ASN A 358 20.51 -1.00 -17.94
CA ASN A 358 21.35 0.19 -17.87
C ASN A 358 20.53 1.44 -17.58
N CYS A 359 20.97 2.24 -16.61
CA CYS A 359 20.35 3.53 -16.27
C CYS A 359 21.04 4.74 -16.90
N GLY A 360 21.75 4.57 -18.02
CA GLY A 360 22.58 5.60 -18.65
C GLY A 360 24.00 5.66 -18.08
N ASN A 361 24.90 6.39 -18.76
CA ASN A 361 26.31 6.61 -18.38
C ASN A 361 27.08 5.34 -17.97
N SER A 362 26.81 4.20 -18.61
CA SER A 362 27.41 2.90 -18.26
C SER A 362 27.11 2.41 -16.84
N VAL A 363 26.09 2.96 -16.17
CA VAL A 363 25.60 2.47 -14.88
C VAL A 363 24.77 1.21 -15.13
N ASN A 364 25.41 0.05 -14.97
CA ASN A 364 24.77 -1.25 -15.06
C ASN A 364 24.13 -1.62 -13.72
N ILE A 365 22.83 -1.91 -13.75
CA ILE A 365 22.05 -2.30 -12.58
C ILE A 365 21.95 -3.81 -12.52
N VAL A 366 22.45 -4.38 -11.43
CA VAL A 366 22.31 -5.78 -11.07
C VAL A 366 21.32 -5.94 -9.91
N PRO A 367 20.74 -7.13 -9.68
CA PRO A 367 19.72 -7.30 -8.66
C PRO A 367 20.15 -6.87 -7.25
N ASP A 368 21.42 -7.08 -6.90
CA ASP A 368 21.95 -6.72 -5.59
C ASP A 368 22.02 -5.21 -5.36
N ASN A 369 22.06 -4.38 -6.40
CA ASN A 369 21.92 -2.92 -6.24
C ASN A 369 20.54 -2.56 -5.66
N LEU A 370 19.48 -3.18 -6.19
CA LEU A 370 18.11 -2.92 -5.76
C LEU A 370 17.86 -3.45 -4.34
N ILE A 371 18.34 -4.67 -4.06
CA ILE A 371 18.20 -5.28 -2.72
C ILE A 371 18.97 -4.47 -1.68
N SER A 372 20.19 -4.02 -2.00
CA SER A 372 20.99 -3.23 -1.06
C SER A 372 20.33 -1.88 -0.75
N LEU A 373 19.77 -1.21 -1.77
CA LEU A 373 19.01 0.02 -1.55
C LEU A 373 17.78 -0.25 -0.69
N SER A 374 16.97 -1.25 -1.02
CA SER A 374 15.79 -1.63 -0.24
C SER A 374 16.14 -1.94 1.22
N LYS A 375 17.21 -2.70 1.45
CA LYS A 375 17.71 -2.99 2.80
C LYS A 375 18.09 -1.73 3.55
N GLN A 376 18.83 -0.83 2.92
CA GLN A 376 19.22 0.45 3.52
C GLN A 376 17.99 1.27 3.95
N GLN A 377 16.92 1.28 3.15
CA GLN A 377 15.69 2.01 3.50
C GLN A 377 14.96 1.39 4.69
N VAL A 378 14.83 0.06 4.73
CA VAL A 378 14.18 -0.63 5.85
C VAL A 378 15.01 -0.50 7.12
N ASP A 379 16.32 -0.69 7.04
CA ASP A 379 17.25 -0.50 8.16
C ASP A 379 17.14 0.92 8.73
N TYR A 380 17.10 1.94 7.87
CA TYR A 380 16.92 3.32 8.29
C TYR A 380 15.63 3.50 9.11
N ILE A 381 14.51 2.94 8.63
CA ILE A 381 13.21 3.01 9.30
C ILE A 381 13.26 2.31 10.67
N LEU A 382 13.98 1.19 10.74
CA LEU A 382 14.10 0.36 11.94
C LEU A 382 15.12 0.88 12.96
N GLY A 383 15.91 1.89 12.62
CA GLY A 383 16.76 2.59 13.59
C GLY A 383 18.20 2.81 13.16
N GLU A 384 18.64 2.28 12.02
CA GLU A 384 19.96 2.54 11.43
C GLU A 384 19.98 3.92 10.74
N ASN A 385 19.75 4.96 11.54
CA ASN A 385 19.75 6.35 11.12
C ASN A 385 20.59 7.19 12.11
N GLN A 386 20.84 8.46 11.74
CA GLN A 386 21.68 9.36 12.56
C GLN A 386 21.17 9.55 13.99
N ALA A 387 19.85 9.39 14.20
CA ALA A 387 19.24 9.51 15.51
C ALA A 387 19.34 8.22 16.35
N LYS A 388 19.71 7.08 15.74
CA LYS A 388 19.68 5.74 16.34
C LYS A 388 18.32 5.39 16.98
N MET A 389 17.26 5.90 16.38
CA MET A 389 15.88 5.69 16.84
C MET A 389 15.10 5.06 15.70
N SER A 390 14.35 4.00 15.99
CA SER A 390 13.28 3.59 15.07
C SER A 390 12.34 4.78 14.89
N ASN A 391 11.91 5.07 13.67
CA ASN A 391 10.82 6.04 13.50
C ASN A 391 9.61 5.53 14.32
N PRO A 392 8.95 6.41 15.11
CA PRO A 392 7.89 6.00 16.02
C PRO A 392 6.85 5.20 15.24
N GLY A 393 6.53 4.02 15.76
CA GLY A 393 5.65 3.06 15.10
C GLY A 393 6.12 1.61 15.22
N ILE A 394 7.39 1.29 14.97
CA ILE A 394 7.90 -0.08 15.13
C ILE A 394 8.40 -0.36 16.57
N GLY A 395 8.55 0.72 17.36
CA GLY A 395 8.82 0.70 18.80
C GLY A 395 7.61 0.95 19.71
N ASP A 396 6.64 1.80 19.33
CA ASP A 396 5.59 2.32 20.25
C ASP A 396 4.22 2.67 19.59
N GLY A 397 3.87 2.09 18.43
CA GLY A 397 2.44 1.94 18.05
C GLY A 397 1.66 3.16 17.52
N THR A 398 2.31 4.22 17.02
CA THR A 398 1.61 5.31 16.31
C THR A 398 2.29 5.55 14.96
N GLU A 399 1.54 5.25 13.88
CA GLU A 399 1.87 5.31 12.44
C GLU A 399 2.93 4.31 11.92
N VAL A 400 2.48 3.22 11.25
CA VAL A 400 3.39 2.24 10.61
C VAL A 400 2.90 1.79 9.23
N ILE A 401 3.47 2.46 8.23
CA ILE A 401 4.27 1.91 7.13
C ILE A 401 4.60 0.41 7.22
N VAL A 402 3.97 -0.40 6.38
CA VAL A 402 4.19 -1.85 6.30
C VAL A 402 5.47 -2.17 5.51
N PRO A 403 6.54 -2.71 6.12
CA PRO A 403 7.63 -3.30 5.36
C PRO A 403 7.13 -4.63 4.81
N PHE A 404 6.70 -4.60 3.54
CA PHE A 404 6.13 -5.74 2.85
C PHE A 404 7.21 -6.78 2.50
N GLY A 405 7.56 -7.60 3.47
CA GLY A 405 8.34 -8.85 3.29
C GLY A 405 9.70 -8.86 4.00
N PRO A 406 10.19 -10.04 4.42
CA PRO A 406 11.57 -10.19 4.85
C PRO A 406 12.50 -9.99 3.64
N ILE A 407 13.50 -9.11 3.81
CA ILE A 407 14.56 -8.85 2.82
C ILE A 407 15.56 -10.01 2.79
#